data_AF-A0A839Y6Y3-F1
#
_entry.id   AF-A0A839Y6Y3-F1
#
_cell.length_a   1.000
_cell.length_b   1.000
_cell.length_c   1.000
_cell.angle_alpha   90.00
_cell.angle_beta   90.00
_cell.angle_gamma   90.00
#
_symmetry.space_group_name_H-M   'P 1'
#
loop_
_entity.id
_entity.type
_entity.pdbx_description
1 polymer ?
#
loop_
_entity_poly.entity_id
_entity_poly.type
_entity_poly.pdbx_seq_one_letter_code
_entity_poly.pdbx_strand_id
1 'polypeptide(L)' 'MSRSNTRSRRSQWKATAPTLAPCPNKACGELKPPHIACPTCGQHDGRQVLAV' A
#
# COMPACT_ATOMS: atom_id res chain seq x y z
N MET A 1 16.28 -22.80 -22.59
CA MET A 1 17.15 -22.25 -21.52
C MET A 1 17.30 -23.29 -20.42
N SER A 2 18.50 -23.45 -19.86
CA SER A 2 18.73 -24.38 -18.75
C SER A 2 17.90 -24.00 -17.50
N ARG A 3 17.68 -24.97 -16.60
CA ARG A 3 17.02 -24.73 -15.31
C ARG A 3 17.75 -23.65 -14.50
N SER A 4 19.09 -23.63 -14.55
CA SER A 4 19.92 -22.63 -13.88
C SER A 4 19.68 -21.22 -14.44
N ASN A 5 19.74 -21.06 -15.77
CA ASN A 5 19.57 -19.75 -16.42
C ASN A 5 18.16 -19.17 -16.17
N THR A 6 17.15 -20.04 -16.14
CA THR A 6 15.77 -19.62 -15.87
C THR A 6 15.60 -19.13 -14.43
N ARG A 7 16.19 -19.82 -13.44
CA ARG A 7 16.15 -19.42 -12.03
C ARG A 7 16.93 -18.14 -11.76
N SER A 8 18.13 -18.03 -12.34
CA SER A 8 18.97 -16.82 -12.24
C SER A 8 18.22 -15.59 -12.76
N ARG A 9 17.62 -15.66 -13.95
CA ARG A 9 16.83 -14.55 -14.50
C ARG A 9 15.63 -14.16 -13.62
N ARG A 10 14.92 -15.14 -13.04
CA ARG A 10 13.74 -14.89 -12.19
C ARG A 10 14.09 -14.48 -10.75
N SER A 11 15.35 -14.47 -10.37
CA SER A 11 15.78 -14.11 -9.02
C SER A 11 15.36 -12.67 -8.65
N GLN A 12 15.32 -11.78 -9.63
CA GLN A 12 14.92 -10.37 -9.49
C GLN A 12 13.40 -10.14 -9.57
N TRP A 13 12.61 -11.17 -9.89
CA TRP A 13 11.15 -11.03 -10.04
C TRP A 13 10.46 -11.24 -8.70
N LYS A 14 10.74 -10.36 -7.74
CA LYS A 14 10.14 -10.37 -6.41
C LYS A 14 9.26 -9.14 -6.24
N ALA A 15 8.04 -9.34 -5.74
CA ALA A 15 7.18 -8.24 -5.35
C ALA A 15 7.72 -7.62 -4.05
N THR A 16 7.70 -6.30 -3.98
CA THR A 16 7.95 -5.56 -2.75
C THR A 16 6.64 -5.35 -2.00
N ALA A 17 6.71 -5.39 -0.66
CA ALA A 17 5.55 -5.04 0.16
C ALA A 17 5.22 -3.55 -0.01
N PRO A 18 3.93 -3.18 -0.09
CA PRO A 18 3.53 -1.78 -0.17
C PRO A 18 3.87 -1.05 1.13
N THR A 19 4.25 0.22 1.01
CA THR A 19 4.46 1.10 2.16
C THR A 19 3.10 1.58 2.67
N LEU A 20 2.82 1.28 3.94
CA LEU A 20 1.59 1.68 4.61
C LEU A 20 1.94 2.56 5.81
N ALA A 21 1.13 3.58 6.03
CA ALA A 21 1.22 4.50 7.15
C ALA A 21 -0.12 4.55 7.90
N PRO A 22 -0.13 4.79 9.21
CA PRO A 22 -1.37 4.94 9.96
C PRO A 22 -2.16 6.14 9.47
N CYS A 23 -3.49 6.01 9.42
CA CYS A 23 -4.39 7.09 9.08
C CYS A 23 -4.26 8.24 10.11
N PRO A 24 -4.15 9.50 9.67
CA PRO A 24 -4.04 10.63 10.58
C PRO A 24 -5.29 10.86 11.43
N ASN A 25 -6.46 10.38 10.98
CA ASN A 25 -7.67 10.38 11.78
C ASN A 25 -7.53 9.37 12.94
N LYS A 26 -7.47 9.89 14.17
CA LYS A 26 -7.32 9.12 15.41
C LYS A 26 -8.49 8.18 15.69
N ALA A 27 -9.69 8.47 15.19
CA ALA A 27 -10.85 7.59 15.35
C ALA A 27 -10.76 6.32 14.47
N CYS A 28 -9.99 6.38 13.37
CA CYS A 28 -9.81 5.26 12.44
C CYS A 28 -8.48 4.54 12.69
N GLY A 29 -7.36 5.25 12.60
CA GLY A 29 -6.02 4.71 12.89
C GLY A 29 -5.53 3.58 11.96
N GLU A 30 -6.32 3.15 10.97
CA GLU A 30 -5.96 2.04 10.09
C GLU A 30 -4.77 2.34 9.17
N LEU A 31 -4.08 1.29 8.77
CA LEU A 31 -2.99 1.37 7.82
C LEU A 31 -3.51 1.67 6.42
N LYS A 32 -3.03 2.77 5.84
CA LYS A 32 -3.38 3.20 4.50
C LYS A 32 -2.12 3.58 3.72
N PRO A 33 -2.17 3.54 2.38
CA PRO A 33 -1.10 4.11 1.58
C PRO A 33 -0.94 5.62 1.85
N PRO A 34 0.30 6.14 1.84
CA PRO A 34 0.54 7.57 1.94
C PRO A 34 -0.06 8.32 0.73
N HIS A 35 -0.38 9.60 0.91
CA HIS A 35 -0.95 10.49 -0.14
C HIS A 35 -2.29 10.08 -0.76
N ILE A 36 -2.96 9.05 -0.23
CA ILE A 36 -4.30 8.63 -0.67
C ILE A 36 -5.32 8.90 0.46
N ALA A 37 -6.59 9.12 0.11
CA ALA A 37 -7.68 9.16 1.07
C ALA A 37 -7.82 7.80 1.77
N CYS A 38 -8.17 7.80 3.06
CA CYS A 38 -8.35 6.55 3.77
C CYS A 38 -9.51 5.76 3.15
N PRO A 39 -9.31 4.52 2.69
CA PRO A 39 -10.37 3.73 2.07
C PRO A 39 -11.44 3.30 3.07
N THR A 40 -11.17 3.39 4.38
CA THR A 40 -12.08 2.94 5.44
C THR A 40 -12.89 4.08 6.03
N CYS A 41 -12.27 5.23 6.33
CA CYS A 41 -12.98 6.40 6.88
C CYS A 41 -13.25 7.51 5.87
N GLY A 42 -12.77 7.38 4.64
CA GLY A 42 -12.96 8.36 3.55
C GLY A 42 -12.26 9.71 3.75
N GLN A 43 -11.45 9.86 4.81
CA GLN A 43 -10.79 11.12 5.13
C GLN A 43 -9.37 11.24 4.57
N HIS A 44 -9.03 12.46 4.18
CA HIS A 44 -7.67 12.89 3.87
C HIS A 44 -7.45 14.28 4.44
N ASP A 45 -6.36 14.47 5.18
CA ASP A 45 -5.99 15.77 5.75
C ASP A 45 -7.13 16.44 6.58
N GLY A 46 -7.82 15.62 7.38
CA GLY A 46 -8.93 16.07 8.24
C GLY A 46 -10.23 16.41 7.51
N ARG A 47 -10.31 16.25 6.18
CA ARG A 47 -11.51 16.46 5.38
C ARG A 47 -12.12 15.15 4.89
N GLN A 48 -13.45 15.08 4.86
CA GLN A 48 -14.17 13.98 4.21
C GLN A 48 -14.07 14.15 2.69
N VAL A 49 -13.38 13.23 2.03
CA VAL A 49 -13.16 13.27 0.56
C VAL A 49 -14.01 12.22 -0.14
N LEU A 50 -14.26 11.08 0.52
CA LEU A 50 -15.07 9.99 0.00
C LEU A 50 -16.29 9.78 0.90
N ALA A 51 -17.45 9.51 0.30
CA ALA A 51 -18.58 8.92 0.99
C ALA A 51 -18.35 7.40 1.00
N VAL A 52 -17.62 6.93 2.02
CA VAL A 52 -17.40 5.51 2.31
C VAL A 52 -18.39 5.08 3.37
#